data_AF-A0A8D1CYG2-F1
#
_entry.id   AF-A0A8D1CYG2-F1
#
_cell.length_a   1.000
_cell.length_b   1.000
_cell.length_c   1.000
_cell.angle_alpha   90.00
_cell.angle_beta   90.00
_cell.angle_gamma   90.00
#
_symmetry.space_group_name_H-M   'P 1'
#
loop_
_entity.id
_entity.type
_entity.pdbx_description
1 polymer ?
#
loop_
_entity_poly.entity_id
_entity_poly.type
_entity_poly.pdbx_seq_one_letter_code
_entity_poly.pdbx_strand_id
1 'polypeptide(L)'
;MWCVPHPKKREHTLVLLDTEGLGDVEKGDNQNDSWIFALAILLSSTFVYNSMGTINQQAMDQLQHPFRAAWRTWAKRPPGLQSLKYLRFGPYRRKFANPYIRQMPFYLPPGTSQKDKNFNLPRLCIRKFFPKKKCFIFDRPTQRKKLGQLEDLGDDELDSEFVQQAAEFCSYIFLNSKTKTLSGGIKVTGPRLETLVLTFVNTISSGDLPCMENAVLALAEIENSAAVQKAIAHYEQQMAEKLQLPTETLKELLDLHRDVEKEAIDIFMKNSFKDEENVFQKELATKLDKKRDEFCDQNVKASSERCSALIKEIFSPLEEGVKQGLYSKSGGYRLYVEKKEELKIKYLETPRKGLQAEEILQEYLKSKESVGEAILQTDQTLSEKEKQIEVERVRAEAAQAAAKMLEEMQIRNQQIMEQKEKSYQEHVRQLAEKMEKDRAQMLEEQERTMALKLQEQARLIQEGFQEENRRLHNEIQNLQKKMKKSKKECFLS
;
A
#
# COMPACT_ATOMS: atom_id res chain seq x y z
N MET A 1 3.96 -0.32 -28.16
CA MET A 1 3.20 -1.29 -27.34
C MET A 1 1.74 -1.30 -27.78
N TRP A 2 1.03 -2.41 -27.62
CA TRP A 2 -0.40 -2.49 -27.90
C TRP A 2 -1.15 -3.15 -26.74
N CYS A 3 -2.14 -2.45 -26.19
CA CYS A 3 -2.93 -2.91 -25.04
C CYS A 3 -4.33 -3.33 -25.51
N VAL A 4 -4.70 -4.58 -25.28
CA VAL A 4 -6.02 -5.12 -25.67
C VAL A 4 -6.64 -5.93 -24.53
N PRO A 5 -7.98 -6.07 -24.47
CA PRO A 5 -8.62 -6.97 -23.52
C PRO A 5 -8.11 -8.39 -23.68
N HIS A 6 -7.84 -9.09 -22.57
CA HIS A 6 -7.33 -10.44 -22.64
C HIS A 6 -8.45 -11.41 -23.09
N PRO A 7 -8.29 -12.15 -24.21
CA PRO A 7 -9.39 -12.89 -24.86
C PRO A 7 -9.95 -14.06 -24.03
N LYS A 8 -9.18 -14.53 -23.02
CA LYS A 8 -9.60 -15.60 -22.10
C LYS A 8 -9.74 -15.17 -20.62
N LYS A 9 -9.49 -13.90 -20.28
CA LYS A 9 -9.46 -13.42 -18.88
C LYS A 9 -10.14 -12.05 -18.79
N ARG A 10 -11.40 -12.03 -18.32
CA ARG A 10 -12.29 -10.86 -18.40
C ARG A 10 -11.76 -9.59 -17.72
N GLU A 11 -11.04 -9.73 -16.62
CA GLU A 11 -10.51 -8.59 -15.85
C GLU A 11 -9.01 -8.33 -16.09
N HIS A 12 -8.47 -8.75 -17.23
CA HIS A 12 -7.05 -8.62 -17.54
C HIS A 12 -6.84 -7.93 -18.88
N THR A 13 -5.76 -7.16 -18.95
CA THR A 13 -5.25 -6.58 -20.20
C THR A 13 -4.09 -7.42 -20.70
N LEU A 14 -4.10 -7.78 -21.98
CA LEU A 14 -2.95 -8.31 -22.70
C LEU A 14 -2.16 -7.13 -23.27
N VAL A 15 -0.90 -7.00 -22.82
CA VAL A 15 0.03 -5.99 -23.34
C VAL A 15 1.01 -6.68 -24.28
N LEU A 16 0.97 -6.31 -25.55
CA LEU A 16 1.89 -6.76 -26.58
C LEU A 16 3.04 -5.75 -26.70
N LEU A 17 4.25 -6.21 -26.43
CA LEU A 17 5.48 -5.45 -26.59
C LEU A 17 6.20 -5.98 -27.82
N ASP A 18 6.13 -5.21 -28.91
CA ASP A 18 6.94 -5.45 -30.09
C ASP A 18 8.24 -4.65 -29.96
N THR A 19 9.35 -5.26 -30.38
CA THR A 19 10.70 -4.73 -30.19
C THR A 19 11.42 -4.60 -31.52
N GLU A 20 12.32 -3.63 -31.60
CA GLU A 20 13.26 -3.56 -32.71
C GLU A 20 14.06 -4.87 -32.91
N GLY A 21 14.36 -5.19 -34.17
CA GLY A 21 15.12 -6.38 -34.53
C GLY A 21 16.59 -6.28 -34.13
N LEU A 22 17.12 -7.31 -33.47
CA LEU A 22 18.51 -7.36 -33.04
C LEU A 22 19.46 -7.45 -34.25
N GLY A 23 20.50 -6.59 -34.28
CA GLY A 23 21.56 -6.62 -35.29
C GLY A 23 21.17 -6.04 -36.66
N ASP A 24 20.25 -5.08 -36.69
CA ASP A 24 19.88 -4.34 -37.90
C ASP A 24 21.02 -3.43 -38.37
N VAL A 25 21.69 -3.85 -39.45
CA VAL A 25 22.93 -3.24 -39.95
C VAL A 25 22.70 -1.86 -40.58
N GLU A 26 21.46 -1.54 -40.97
CA GLU A 26 21.12 -0.26 -41.60
C GLU A 26 21.00 0.92 -40.61
N LYS A 27 21.03 0.65 -39.30
CA LYS A 27 20.69 1.64 -38.25
C LYS A 27 21.86 2.13 -37.39
N GLY A 28 23.09 1.70 -37.67
CA GLY A 28 24.32 2.38 -37.23
C GLY A 28 24.74 2.20 -35.77
N ASP A 29 23.86 1.89 -34.80
CA ASP A 29 24.26 1.71 -33.40
C ASP A 29 23.62 0.51 -32.68
N ASN A 30 24.34 -0.61 -32.64
CA ASN A 30 23.98 -1.84 -31.92
C ASN A 30 24.10 -1.69 -30.38
N GLN A 31 24.45 -0.51 -29.84
CA GLN A 31 24.55 -0.30 -28.39
C GLN A 31 23.20 -0.48 -27.67
N ASN A 32 22.10 -0.12 -28.31
CA ASN A 32 20.77 -0.17 -27.69
C ASN A 32 20.11 -1.56 -27.74
N ASP A 33 20.55 -2.46 -28.62
CA ASP A 33 20.03 -3.83 -28.75
C ASP A 33 20.02 -4.59 -27.42
N SER A 34 21.10 -4.44 -26.66
CA SER A 34 21.24 -5.09 -25.35
C SER A 34 20.26 -4.50 -24.32
N TRP A 35 19.95 -3.20 -24.42
CA TRP A 35 18.99 -2.51 -23.56
C TRP A 35 17.55 -2.84 -23.90
N ILE A 36 17.20 -2.84 -25.18
CA ILE A 36 15.86 -3.24 -25.66
C ILE A 36 15.57 -4.68 -25.22
N PHE A 37 16.54 -5.58 -25.39
CA PHE A 37 16.42 -6.96 -24.91
C PHE A 37 16.25 -7.05 -23.39
N ALA A 38 17.03 -6.28 -22.63
CA ALA A 38 16.93 -6.25 -21.17
C ALA A 38 15.56 -5.71 -20.70
N LEU A 39 15.06 -4.64 -21.29
CA LEU A 39 13.75 -4.05 -20.99
C LEU A 39 12.61 -5.01 -21.32
N ALA A 40 12.66 -5.68 -22.48
CA ALA A 40 11.66 -6.68 -22.86
C ALA A 40 11.58 -7.82 -21.84
N ILE A 41 12.71 -8.23 -21.28
CA ILE A 41 12.76 -9.23 -20.20
C ILE A 41 12.20 -8.67 -18.88
N LEU A 42 12.60 -7.46 -18.48
CA LEU A 42 12.18 -6.85 -17.22
C LEU A 42 10.68 -6.55 -17.18
N LEU A 43 10.10 -6.13 -18.30
CA LEU A 43 8.70 -5.70 -18.39
C LEU A 43 7.74 -6.86 -18.68
N SER A 44 8.19 -7.92 -19.37
CA SER A 44 7.31 -9.04 -19.74
C SER A 44 7.07 -10.05 -18.62
N SER A 45 5.92 -10.74 -18.67
CA SER A 45 5.67 -11.97 -17.90
C SER A 45 6.00 -13.23 -18.70
N THR A 46 5.90 -13.14 -20.02
CA THR A 46 6.27 -14.18 -20.99
C THR A 46 7.11 -13.52 -22.07
N PHE A 47 8.36 -13.96 -22.18
CA PHE A 47 9.28 -13.44 -23.18
C PHE A 47 9.27 -14.37 -24.40
N VAL A 48 9.14 -13.79 -25.59
CA VAL A 48 9.10 -14.52 -26.86
C VAL A 48 10.33 -14.15 -27.66
N TYR A 49 11.22 -15.12 -27.87
CA TYR A 49 12.37 -14.97 -28.77
C TYR A 49 12.03 -15.62 -30.10
N ASN A 50 12.05 -14.81 -31.16
CA ASN A 50 11.76 -15.25 -32.52
C ASN A 50 13.04 -15.40 -33.33
N SER A 51 13.19 -16.52 -34.03
CA SER A 51 14.30 -16.71 -34.97
C SER A 51 13.89 -17.46 -36.24
N MET A 52 14.58 -17.14 -37.34
CA MET A 52 14.46 -17.86 -38.60
C MET A 52 15.43 -19.06 -38.62
N GLY A 53 14.98 -20.21 -39.13
CA GLY A 53 15.84 -21.38 -39.32
C GLY A 53 16.08 -22.22 -38.06
N THR A 54 17.16 -23.00 -38.01
CA THR A 54 17.54 -23.82 -36.85
C THR A 54 18.14 -22.97 -35.73
N ILE A 55 17.93 -23.36 -34.46
CA ILE A 55 18.72 -22.81 -33.33
C ILE A 55 20.11 -23.43 -33.42
N ASN A 56 20.93 -22.85 -34.29
CA ASN A 56 22.32 -23.19 -34.50
C ASN A 56 23.22 -22.34 -33.58
N GLN A 57 24.54 -22.52 -33.67
CA GLN A 57 25.45 -21.75 -32.83
C GLN A 57 25.36 -20.23 -33.09
N GLN A 58 25.12 -19.81 -34.33
CA GLN A 58 24.94 -18.40 -34.70
C GLN A 58 23.74 -17.76 -33.97
N ALA A 59 22.60 -18.44 -33.89
CA ALA A 59 21.45 -17.96 -33.13
C ALA A 59 21.75 -17.86 -31.62
N MET A 60 22.59 -18.76 -31.09
CA MET A 60 23.02 -18.72 -29.69
C MET A 60 24.05 -17.62 -29.42
N ASP A 61 24.92 -17.31 -30.39
CA ASP A 61 25.90 -16.24 -30.30
C ASP A 61 25.22 -14.86 -30.30
N GLN A 62 24.14 -14.70 -31.09
CA GLN A 62 23.28 -13.49 -31.05
C GLN A 62 22.64 -13.27 -29.67
N LEU A 63 22.30 -14.35 -28.97
CA LEU A 63 21.77 -14.29 -27.61
C LEU A 63 22.87 -14.04 -26.55
N GLN A 64 24.12 -14.37 -26.84
CA GLN A 64 25.21 -14.33 -25.87
C GLN A 64 25.51 -12.91 -25.38
N HIS A 65 25.55 -11.92 -26.27
CA HIS A 65 25.88 -10.53 -25.89
C HIS A 65 24.78 -9.90 -25.02
N PRO A 66 23.49 -9.94 -25.41
CA PRO A 66 22.40 -9.48 -24.56
C PRO A 66 22.33 -10.22 -23.22
N PHE A 67 22.54 -11.55 -23.21
CA PHE A 67 22.56 -12.31 -21.95
C PHE A 67 23.76 -11.99 -21.05
N ARG A 68 24.93 -11.65 -21.60
CA ARG A 68 26.09 -11.22 -20.79
C ARG A 68 25.88 -9.85 -20.17
N ALA A 69 25.30 -8.91 -20.91
CA ALA A 69 24.92 -7.61 -20.38
C ALA A 69 23.89 -7.77 -19.26
N ALA A 70 22.78 -8.46 -19.56
CA ALA A 70 21.76 -8.88 -18.60
C ALA A 70 22.31 -9.62 -17.38
N TRP A 71 23.28 -10.51 -17.56
CA TRP A 71 23.91 -11.24 -16.45
C TRP A 71 24.65 -10.29 -15.51
N ARG A 72 25.36 -9.29 -16.01
CA ARG A 72 26.04 -8.29 -15.16
C ARG A 72 25.03 -7.52 -14.31
N THR A 73 23.84 -7.25 -14.86
CA THR A 73 22.71 -6.60 -14.18
C THR A 73 22.00 -7.52 -13.18
N TRP A 74 21.84 -8.80 -13.50
CA TRP A 74 20.94 -9.74 -12.81
C TRP A 74 21.64 -10.86 -12.02
N ALA A 75 22.98 -10.91 -12.01
CA ALA A 75 23.77 -11.92 -11.30
C ALA A 75 23.50 -11.94 -9.79
N LYS A 76 23.07 -10.81 -9.20
CA LYS A 76 22.74 -10.73 -7.77
C LYS A 76 21.37 -11.34 -7.44
N ARG A 77 20.34 -11.15 -8.27
CA ARG A 77 19.04 -11.85 -8.23
C ARG A 77 18.37 -11.81 -9.61
N PRO A 78 18.03 -12.96 -10.22
CA PRO A 78 17.36 -12.98 -11.51
C PRO A 78 15.95 -12.38 -11.39
N PRO A 79 15.50 -11.57 -12.37
CA PRO A 79 14.09 -11.18 -12.43
C PRO A 79 13.27 -12.46 -12.46
N GLY A 80 12.17 -12.51 -11.69
CA GLY A 80 11.31 -13.69 -11.54
C GLY A 80 10.55 -14.03 -12.82
N LEU A 81 11.24 -14.18 -13.96
CA LEU A 81 10.64 -14.53 -15.22
C LEU A 81 10.05 -15.92 -15.15
N GLN A 82 8.84 -16.00 -15.67
CA GLN A 82 8.05 -17.20 -15.51
C GLN A 82 8.20 -18.13 -16.70
N SER A 83 8.38 -17.58 -17.93
CA SER A 83 8.61 -18.42 -19.10
C SER A 83 9.27 -17.75 -20.31
N LEU A 84 10.06 -18.54 -21.02
CA LEU A 84 10.62 -18.25 -22.35
C LEU A 84 9.88 -19.05 -23.43
N LYS A 85 9.58 -18.39 -24.55
CA LYS A 85 8.99 -19.02 -25.75
C LYS A 85 9.91 -18.81 -26.95
N TYR A 86 10.23 -19.89 -27.64
CA TYR A 86 10.92 -19.83 -28.91
C TYR A 86 9.92 -19.94 -30.05
N LEU A 87 9.92 -18.96 -30.95
CA LEU A 87 9.24 -19.01 -32.24
C LEU A 87 10.26 -19.31 -33.32
N ARG A 88 9.91 -20.21 -34.24
CA ARG A 88 10.84 -20.72 -35.24
C ARG A 88 10.18 -20.84 -36.60
N PHE A 89 10.67 -20.12 -37.61
CA PHE A 89 10.12 -20.15 -38.97
C PHE A 89 11.09 -20.79 -39.96
N GLY A 90 10.63 -21.73 -40.80
CA GLY A 90 11.47 -22.32 -41.84
C GLY A 90 10.83 -23.50 -42.59
N PRO A 91 11.41 -23.94 -43.72
CA PRO A 91 10.88 -25.10 -44.46
C PRO A 91 11.28 -26.40 -43.73
N TYR A 92 10.40 -26.94 -42.90
CA TYR A 92 10.67 -28.18 -42.17
C TYR A 92 10.03 -29.37 -42.87
N ARG A 93 10.80 -30.09 -43.70
CA ARG A 93 10.36 -31.44 -44.11
C ARG A 93 10.18 -32.30 -42.85
N ARG A 94 9.12 -33.13 -42.81
CA ARG A 94 8.70 -34.08 -41.73
C ARG A 94 9.79 -34.82 -40.94
N LYS A 95 11.05 -34.87 -41.41
CA LYS A 95 12.22 -35.42 -40.70
C LYS A 95 12.67 -34.62 -39.46
N PHE A 96 12.15 -33.41 -39.23
CA PHE A 96 12.47 -32.57 -38.07
C PHE A 96 11.47 -32.68 -36.90
N ALA A 97 10.48 -33.58 -36.99
CA ALA A 97 9.64 -34.02 -35.86
C ALA A 97 10.42 -34.86 -34.82
N ASN A 98 11.74 -34.75 -34.80
CA ASN A 98 12.60 -35.46 -33.87
C ASN A 98 12.61 -34.72 -32.51
N PRO A 99 12.18 -35.35 -31.40
CA PRO A 99 12.19 -34.76 -30.05
C PRO A 99 13.55 -34.15 -29.66
N TYR A 100 14.65 -34.69 -30.18
CA TYR A 100 16.02 -34.23 -29.93
C TYR A 100 16.27 -32.81 -30.46
N ILE A 101 15.65 -32.41 -31.58
CA ILE A 101 15.83 -31.08 -32.19
C ILE A 101 15.04 -30.01 -31.42
N ARG A 102 13.93 -30.39 -30.78
CA ARG A 102 13.19 -29.52 -29.85
C ARG A 102 13.96 -29.24 -28.55
N GLN A 103 14.93 -30.10 -28.20
CA GLN A 103 15.75 -29.99 -26.99
C GLN A 103 17.15 -29.40 -27.21
N MET A 104 17.62 -29.30 -28.47
CA MET A 104 18.95 -28.76 -28.83
C MET A 104 19.33 -27.40 -28.18
N PRO A 105 18.42 -26.42 -28.01
CA PRO A 105 18.75 -25.15 -27.35
C PRO A 105 19.13 -25.30 -25.87
N PHE A 106 18.77 -26.44 -25.26
CA PHE A 106 18.96 -26.72 -23.84
C PHE A 106 20.01 -27.79 -23.56
N TYR A 107 20.47 -28.50 -24.61
CA TYR A 107 21.52 -29.50 -24.52
C TYR A 107 22.87 -28.86 -24.21
N LEU A 108 23.52 -29.33 -23.16
CA LEU A 108 24.86 -28.94 -22.79
C LEU A 108 25.81 -30.12 -23.10
N PRO A 109 26.78 -29.98 -24.02
CA PRO A 109 27.83 -30.97 -24.19
C PRO A 109 28.80 -30.93 -22.99
N PRO A 110 29.27 -32.12 -22.54
CA PRO A 110 30.30 -32.20 -21.51
C PRO A 110 31.63 -31.65 -22.05
N GLY A 111 32.33 -30.87 -21.23
CA GLY A 111 33.62 -30.29 -21.60
C GLY A 111 33.97 -29.04 -20.78
N THR A 112 35.25 -28.80 -20.57
CA THR A 112 35.78 -27.67 -19.78
C THR A 112 36.64 -26.71 -20.60
N SER A 113 36.77 -26.95 -21.91
CA SER A 113 37.54 -26.07 -22.78
C SER A 113 36.88 -24.69 -22.90
N GLN A 114 37.63 -23.68 -23.35
CA GLN A 114 37.08 -22.35 -23.56
C GLN A 114 35.94 -22.36 -24.60
N LYS A 115 36.04 -23.25 -25.60
CA LYS A 115 35.00 -23.46 -26.61
C LYS A 115 33.72 -24.03 -25.99
N ASP A 116 33.86 -25.02 -25.10
CA ASP A 116 32.72 -25.61 -24.38
C ASP A 116 32.06 -24.61 -23.44
N LYS A 117 32.86 -23.80 -22.73
CA LYS A 117 32.35 -22.72 -21.87
C LYS A 117 31.56 -21.68 -22.67
N ASN A 118 32.08 -21.24 -23.82
CA ASN A 118 31.38 -20.28 -24.68
C ASN A 118 30.08 -20.89 -25.26
N PHE A 119 30.11 -22.17 -25.65
CA PHE A 119 28.92 -22.88 -26.11
C PHE A 119 27.86 -23.03 -25.00
N ASN A 120 28.28 -23.37 -23.79
CA ASN A 120 27.37 -23.66 -22.67
C ASN A 120 26.81 -22.40 -22.00
N LEU A 121 27.54 -21.29 -22.01
CA LEU A 121 27.13 -20.06 -21.30
C LEU A 121 25.73 -19.54 -21.66
N PRO A 122 25.37 -19.27 -22.93
CA PRO A 122 24.04 -18.75 -23.25
C PRO A 122 22.94 -19.77 -22.91
N ARG A 123 23.22 -21.07 -23.07
CA ARG A 123 22.29 -22.18 -22.72
C ARG A 123 22.05 -22.25 -21.21
N LEU A 124 23.10 -22.10 -20.41
CA LEU A 124 23.02 -22.02 -18.96
C LEU A 124 22.24 -20.78 -18.50
N CYS A 125 22.47 -19.62 -19.13
CA CYS A 125 21.69 -18.40 -18.86
C CYS A 125 20.19 -18.64 -19.11
N ILE A 126 19.83 -19.18 -20.27
CA ILE A 126 18.45 -19.52 -20.61
C ILE A 126 17.85 -20.49 -19.58
N ARG A 127 18.60 -21.54 -19.22
CA ARG A 127 18.14 -22.54 -18.25
C ARG A 127 17.89 -21.94 -16.87
N LYS A 128 18.79 -21.05 -16.43
CA LYS A 128 18.76 -20.41 -15.10
C LYS A 128 17.72 -19.30 -15.00
N PHE A 129 17.61 -18.43 -16.00
CA PHE A 129 16.72 -17.26 -15.95
C PHE A 129 15.27 -17.60 -16.26
N PHE A 130 15.01 -18.66 -17.02
CA PHE A 130 13.66 -19.00 -17.46
C PHE A 130 13.29 -20.40 -16.98
N PRO A 131 12.74 -20.58 -15.78
CA PRO A 131 12.38 -21.90 -15.25
C PRO A 131 11.48 -22.70 -16.20
N LYS A 132 10.47 -22.06 -16.83
CA LYS A 132 9.64 -22.69 -17.87
C LYS A 132 10.10 -22.27 -19.26
N LYS A 133 10.26 -23.24 -20.17
CA LYS A 133 10.59 -22.99 -21.57
C LYS A 133 9.62 -23.75 -22.47
N LYS A 134 9.25 -23.19 -23.62
CA LYS A 134 8.44 -23.86 -24.65
C LYS A 134 8.93 -23.44 -26.02
N CYS A 135 8.96 -24.36 -26.97
CA CYS A 135 9.34 -24.11 -28.35
C CYS A 135 8.14 -24.39 -29.26
N PHE A 136 7.87 -23.47 -30.18
CA PHE A 136 6.88 -23.58 -31.25
C PHE A 136 7.60 -23.53 -32.59
N ILE A 137 7.13 -24.34 -33.53
CA ILE A 137 7.70 -24.44 -34.87
C ILE A 137 6.61 -24.01 -35.84
N PHE A 138 6.98 -23.13 -36.76
CA PHE A 138 6.16 -22.57 -37.81
C PHE A 138 6.74 -22.98 -39.14
N ASP A 139 5.91 -23.64 -39.94
CA ASP A 139 6.20 -23.85 -41.34
C ASP A 139 6.08 -22.53 -42.10
N ARG A 140 6.53 -22.55 -43.36
CA ARG A 140 6.52 -21.33 -44.15
C ARG A 140 5.06 -20.92 -44.41
N PRO A 141 4.66 -19.67 -44.11
CA PRO A 141 3.26 -19.25 -44.19
C PRO A 141 2.64 -19.37 -45.59
N THR A 142 3.42 -19.07 -46.63
CA THR A 142 2.98 -19.15 -48.02
C THR A 142 4.18 -19.30 -48.97
N GLN A 143 3.94 -19.33 -50.28
CA GLN A 143 4.99 -19.40 -51.29
C GLN A 143 5.89 -18.16 -51.25
N ARG A 144 7.19 -18.33 -51.56
CA ARG A 144 8.20 -17.25 -51.47
C ARG A 144 7.80 -15.96 -52.20
N LYS A 145 7.11 -16.07 -53.33
CA LYS A 145 6.66 -14.93 -54.14
C LYS A 145 5.56 -14.10 -53.47
N LYS A 146 4.75 -14.72 -52.60
CA LYS A 146 3.64 -14.08 -51.87
C LYS A 146 4.04 -13.56 -50.49
N LEU A 147 5.26 -13.84 -49.99
CA LEU A 147 5.68 -13.45 -48.64
C LEU A 147 5.67 -11.93 -48.40
N GLY A 148 5.89 -11.12 -49.44
CA GLY A 148 5.83 -9.66 -49.31
C GLY A 148 4.41 -9.09 -49.18
N GLN A 149 3.38 -9.93 -49.35
CA GLN A 149 1.96 -9.57 -49.26
C GLN A 149 1.29 -10.28 -48.09
N LEU A 150 2.07 -10.81 -47.13
CA LEU A 150 1.55 -11.72 -46.10
C LEU A 150 0.44 -11.10 -45.23
N GLU A 151 0.49 -9.78 -45.01
CA GLU A 151 -0.51 -9.05 -44.22
C GLU A 151 -1.87 -8.91 -44.95
N ASP A 152 -1.88 -9.02 -46.28
CA ASP A 152 -3.07 -8.88 -47.12
C ASP A 152 -3.76 -10.22 -47.43
N LEU A 153 -3.10 -11.35 -47.13
CA LEU A 153 -3.61 -12.69 -47.44
C LEU A 153 -4.60 -13.17 -46.38
N GLY A 154 -5.70 -13.80 -46.82
CA GLY A 154 -6.62 -14.52 -45.94
C GLY A 154 -6.02 -15.84 -45.43
N ASP A 155 -6.52 -16.34 -44.30
CA ASP A 155 -6.07 -17.62 -43.70
C ASP A 155 -6.22 -18.81 -44.68
N ASP A 156 -7.18 -18.76 -45.61
CA ASP A 156 -7.41 -19.77 -46.64
C ASP A 156 -6.35 -19.76 -47.77
N GLU A 157 -5.57 -18.69 -47.89
CA GLU A 157 -4.44 -18.57 -48.81
C GLU A 157 -3.09 -18.94 -48.18
N LEU A 158 -3.08 -19.23 -46.88
CA LEU A 158 -1.91 -19.64 -46.12
C LEU A 158 -1.79 -21.17 -46.04
N ASP A 159 -0.61 -21.64 -45.69
CA ASP A 159 -0.39 -23.05 -45.39
C ASP A 159 -1.22 -23.46 -44.15
N SER A 160 -2.01 -24.54 -44.29
CA SER A 160 -2.91 -24.96 -43.22
C SER A 160 -2.19 -25.41 -41.95
N GLU A 161 -0.98 -25.98 -42.07
CA GLU A 161 -0.16 -26.33 -40.89
C GLU A 161 0.33 -25.04 -40.20
N PHE A 162 0.72 -24.02 -40.97
CA PHE A 162 1.07 -22.70 -40.41
C PHE A 162 -0.09 -22.06 -39.64
N VAL A 163 -1.30 -22.01 -40.23
CA VAL A 163 -2.49 -21.45 -39.58
C VAL A 163 -2.80 -22.19 -38.28
N GLN A 164 -2.75 -23.53 -38.30
CA GLN A 164 -2.94 -24.33 -37.10
C GLN A 164 -1.86 -24.05 -36.03
N GLN A 165 -0.58 -23.98 -36.42
CA GLN A 165 0.54 -23.69 -35.53
C GLN A 165 0.41 -22.30 -34.87
N ALA A 166 -0.05 -21.29 -35.63
CA ALA A 166 -0.35 -19.96 -35.12
C ALA A 166 -1.50 -19.96 -34.12
N ALA A 167 -2.60 -20.66 -34.43
CA ALA A 167 -3.72 -20.80 -33.51
C ALA A 167 -3.31 -21.51 -32.21
N GLU A 168 -2.51 -22.58 -32.29
CA GLU A 168 -1.98 -23.32 -31.14
C GLU A 168 -1.07 -22.44 -30.26
N PHE A 169 -0.19 -21.65 -30.89
CA PHE A 169 0.66 -20.70 -30.19
C PHE A 169 -0.16 -19.64 -29.46
N CYS A 170 -1.09 -18.96 -30.14
CA CYS A 170 -1.96 -17.95 -29.56
C CYS A 170 -2.79 -18.52 -28.39
N SER A 171 -3.43 -19.68 -28.60
CA SER A 171 -4.18 -20.37 -27.55
C SER A 171 -3.31 -20.68 -26.33
N TYR A 172 -2.09 -21.17 -26.55
CA TYR A 172 -1.15 -21.44 -25.47
C TYR A 172 -0.79 -20.15 -24.71
N ILE A 173 -0.50 -19.04 -25.38
CA ILE A 173 -0.20 -17.75 -24.74
C ILE A 173 -1.38 -17.29 -23.90
N PHE A 174 -2.61 -17.33 -24.42
CA PHE A 174 -3.80 -16.90 -23.68
C PHE A 174 -4.06 -17.76 -22.43
N LEU A 175 -3.76 -19.05 -22.48
CA LEU A 175 -3.99 -19.97 -21.36
C LEU A 175 -2.85 -19.96 -20.33
N ASN A 176 -1.60 -19.84 -20.77
CA ASN A 176 -0.43 -20.11 -19.94
C ASN A 176 0.35 -18.86 -19.52
N SER A 177 0.22 -17.75 -20.24
CA SER A 177 0.87 -16.49 -19.86
C SER A 177 0.25 -15.98 -18.57
N LYS A 178 1.08 -15.73 -17.56
CA LYS A 178 0.62 -15.22 -16.27
C LYS A 178 0.59 -13.70 -16.26
N THR A 179 -0.18 -13.14 -15.34
CA THR A 179 -0.11 -11.72 -14.99
C THR A 179 1.31 -11.39 -14.54
N LYS A 180 1.85 -10.26 -14.99
CA LYS A 180 3.16 -9.78 -14.52
C LYS A 180 3.07 -9.47 -13.03
N THR A 181 4.01 -10.00 -12.27
CA THR A 181 4.11 -9.79 -10.82
C THR A 181 5.51 -9.31 -10.43
N LEU A 182 5.57 -8.43 -9.44
CA LEU A 182 6.80 -8.04 -8.75
C LEU A 182 6.95 -8.90 -7.47
N SER A 183 8.03 -8.70 -6.72
CA SER A 183 8.26 -9.37 -5.43
C SER A 183 7.12 -9.10 -4.45
N GLY A 184 6.65 -10.13 -3.73
CA GLY A 184 5.52 -9.98 -2.80
C GLY A 184 4.16 -10.05 -3.48
N GLY A 185 4.04 -10.77 -4.59
CA GLY A 185 2.75 -11.03 -5.26
C GLY A 185 2.11 -9.82 -5.96
N ILE A 186 2.80 -8.68 -6.03
CA ILE A 186 2.26 -7.41 -6.54
C ILE A 186 1.99 -7.52 -8.04
N LYS A 187 0.71 -7.54 -8.43
CA LYS A 187 0.30 -7.56 -9.83
C LYS A 187 0.58 -6.22 -10.49
N VAL A 188 1.19 -6.23 -11.67
CA VAL A 188 1.48 -5.00 -12.43
C VAL A 188 0.24 -4.56 -13.19
N THR A 189 -0.23 -3.35 -12.90
CA THR A 189 -1.31 -2.63 -13.58
C THR A 189 -0.72 -1.60 -14.56
N GLY A 190 -1.56 -0.85 -15.28
CA GLY A 190 -1.11 0.23 -16.17
C GLY A 190 -0.19 1.25 -15.48
N PRO A 191 -0.63 1.90 -14.38
CA PRO A 191 0.22 2.87 -13.65
C PRO A 191 1.53 2.25 -13.14
N ARG A 192 1.48 1.01 -12.63
CA ARG A 192 2.70 0.30 -12.20
C ARG A 192 3.66 0.05 -13.36
N LEU A 193 3.13 -0.32 -14.53
CA LEU A 193 3.95 -0.54 -15.73
C LEU A 193 4.61 0.75 -16.20
N GLU A 194 3.88 1.87 -16.18
CA GLU A 194 4.41 3.21 -16.47
C GLU A 194 5.59 3.55 -15.55
N THR A 195 5.42 3.41 -14.23
CA THR A 195 6.51 3.65 -13.27
C THR A 195 7.71 2.75 -13.56
N LEU A 196 7.51 1.46 -13.82
CA LEU A 196 8.60 0.54 -14.14
C LEU A 196 9.36 0.98 -15.40
N VAL A 197 8.65 1.36 -16.46
CA VAL A 197 9.26 1.83 -17.71
C VAL A 197 10.07 3.09 -17.45
N LEU A 198 9.48 4.09 -16.79
CA LEU A 198 10.18 5.34 -16.45
C LEU A 198 11.42 5.09 -15.62
N THR A 199 11.31 4.28 -14.56
CA THR A 199 12.47 3.97 -13.70
C THR A 199 13.57 3.27 -14.51
N PHE A 200 13.25 2.25 -15.31
CA PHE A 200 14.28 1.54 -16.06
C PHE A 200 14.93 2.40 -17.15
N VAL A 201 14.14 3.16 -17.91
CA VAL A 201 14.66 4.04 -18.97
C VAL A 201 15.53 5.14 -18.38
N ASN A 202 15.08 5.82 -17.32
CA ASN A 202 15.87 6.86 -16.67
C ASN A 202 17.18 6.32 -16.10
N THR A 203 17.17 5.11 -15.52
CA THR A 203 18.38 4.45 -15.02
C THR A 203 19.36 4.16 -16.17
N ILE A 204 18.88 3.69 -17.31
CA ILE A 204 19.73 3.44 -18.49
C ILE A 204 20.29 4.77 -19.02
N SER A 205 19.45 5.80 -19.11
CA SER A 205 19.85 7.13 -19.59
C SER A 205 20.85 7.82 -18.68
N SER A 206 20.88 7.53 -17.37
CA SER A 206 21.89 8.03 -16.44
C SER A 206 23.23 7.26 -16.50
N GLY A 207 23.31 6.19 -17.29
CA GLY A 207 24.48 5.32 -17.38
C GLY A 207 24.51 4.21 -16.32
N ASP A 208 23.46 4.09 -15.51
CA ASP A 208 23.34 3.08 -14.47
C ASP A 208 22.67 1.79 -14.98
N LEU A 209 22.74 0.75 -14.15
CA LEU A 209 22.17 -0.57 -14.46
C LEU A 209 20.73 -0.69 -13.92
N PRO A 210 19.71 -0.95 -14.78
CA PRO A 210 18.33 -1.11 -14.33
C PRO A 210 18.20 -2.29 -13.37
N CYS A 211 17.66 -2.02 -12.17
CA CYS A 211 17.51 -3.00 -11.11
C CYS A 211 16.04 -3.15 -10.71
N MET A 212 15.54 -4.39 -10.67
CA MET A 212 14.16 -4.68 -10.23
C MET A 212 13.89 -4.22 -8.80
N GLU A 213 14.88 -4.31 -7.90
CA GLU A 213 14.70 -3.94 -6.49
C GLU A 213 14.50 -2.43 -6.32
N ASN A 214 15.31 -1.63 -7.01
CA ASN A 214 15.19 -0.17 -7.00
C ASN A 214 13.85 0.26 -7.62
N ALA A 215 13.41 -0.39 -8.69
CA ALA A 215 12.12 -0.11 -9.30
C ALA A 215 10.94 -0.47 -8.39
N VAL A 216 11.04 -1.57 -7.62
CA VAL A 216 10.04 -1.91 -6.60
C VAL A 216 10.05 -0.91 -5.44
N LEU A 217 11.22 -0.41 -5.02
CA LEU A 217 11.32 0.62 -3.97
C LEU A 217 10.70 1.95 -4.43
N ALA A 218 11.04 2.42 -5.63
CA ALA A 218 10.46 3.64 -6.20
C ALA A 218 8.93 3.53 -6.32
N LEU A 219 8.43 2.35 -6.73
CA LEU A 219 6.99 2.11 -6.78
C LEU A 219 6.35 2.11 -5.38
N ALA A 220 7.02 1.52 -4.39
CA ALA A 220 6.55 1.50 -3.01
C ALA A 220 6.44 2.92 -2.45
N GLU A 221 7.43 3.78 -2.70
CA GLU A 221 7.43 5.17 -2.26
C GLU A 221 6.23 5.96 -2.81
N ILE A 222 5.97 5.85 -4.11
CA ILE A 222 4.84 6.53 -4.78
C ILE A 222 3.51 6.00 -4.24
N GLU A 223 3.31 4.68 -4.19
CA GLU A 223 2.04 4.08 -3.79
C GLU A 223 1.77 4.23 -2.30
N ASN A 224 2.78 4.13 -1.43
CA ASN A 224 2.62 4.29 0.01
C ASN A 224 2.29 5.74 0.36
N SER A 225 2.94 6.71 -0.28
CA SER A 225 2.59 8.13 -0.13
C SER A 225 1.14 8.39 -0.53
N ALA A 226 0.72 7.87 -1.69
CA ALA A 226 -0.67 7.97 -2.14
C ALA A 226 -1.65 7.26 -1.18
N ALA A 227 -1.25 6.12 -0.60
CA ALA A 227 -2.05 5.38 0.37
C ALA A 227 -2.26 6.18 1.67
N VAL A 228 -1.24 6.89 2.17
CA VAL A 228 -1.37 7.80 3.32
C VAL A 228 -2.38 8.89 3.02
N GLN A 229 -2.25 9.56 1.87
CA GLN A 229 -3.17 10.63 1.48
C GLN A 229 -4.61 10.13 1.35
N LYS A 230 -4.80 8.96 0.73
CA LYS A 230 -6.11 8.33 0.58
C LYS A 230 -6.74 7.97 1.93
N ALA A 231 -5.96 7.46 2.88
CA ALA A 231 -6.43 7.13 4.21
C ALA A 231 -6.85 8.39 5.00
N ILE A 232 -6.05 9.46 4.93
CA ILE A 232 -6.38 10.74 5.58
C ILE A 232 -7.63 11.38 4.96
N ALA A 233 -7.76 11.40 3.64
CA ALA A 233 -8.93 11.94 2.98
C ALA A 233 -10.22 11.19 3.38
N HIS A 234 -10.15 9.86 3.50
CA HIS A 234 -11.26 9.05 4.03
C HIS A 234 -11.61 9.44 5.46
N TYR A 235 -10.60 9.55 6.33
CA TYR A 235 -10.78 9.93 7.72
C TYR A 235 -11.47 11.30 7.85
N GLU A 236 -10.96 12.32 7.14
CA GLU A 236 -11.53 13.68 7.17
C GLU A 236 -12.98 13.71 6.68
N GLN A 237 -13.27 13.01 5.58
CA GLN A 237 -14.62 12.93 5.04
C GLN A 237 -15.58 12.27 6.05
N GLN A 238 -15.22 11.12 6.60
CA GLN A 238 -16.07 10.37 7.52
C GLN A 238 -16.30 11.11 8.84
N MET A 239 -15.27 11.76 9.37
CA MET A 239 -15.40 12.59 10.57
C MET A 239 -16.30 13.80 10.32
N ALA A 240 -16.13 14.50 9.19
CA ALA A 240 -16.96 15.66 8.86
C ALA A 240 -18.43 15.32 8.62
N GLU A 241 -18.72 14.13 8.08
CA GLU A 241 -20.10 13.68 7.81
C GLU A 241 -20.82 13.19 9.08
N LYS A 242 -20.12 12.46 9.95
CA LYS A 242 -20.71 11.77 11.11
C LYS A 242 -20.68 12.60 12.39
N LEU A 243 -19.69 13.47 12.58
CA LEU A 243 -19.50 14.21 13.82
C LEU A 243 -20.41 15.43 13.88
N GLN A 244 -21.20 15.53 14.96
CA GLN A 244 -22.00 16.71 15.24
C GLN A 244 -21.43 17.43 16.47
N LEU A 245 -21.00 18.67 16.26
CA LEU A 245 -20.41 19.49 17.31
C LEU A 245 -21.44 20.48 17.92
N PRO A 246 -21.37 20.75 19.24
CA PRO A 246 -20.57 20.03 20.22
C PRO A 246 -21.16 18.64 20.52
N THR A 247 -20.28 17.68 20.84
CA THR A 247 -20.70 16.36 21.33
C THR A 247 -21.21 16.45 22.76
N GLU A 248 -22.03 15.49 23.22
CA GLU A 248 -22.47 15.46 24.63
C GLU A 248 -21.30 15.14 25.57
N THR A 249 -20.46 14.19 25.15
CA THR A 249 -19.30 13.73 25.94
C THR A 249 -18.07 13.62 25.06
N LEU A 250 -16.89 13.62 25.70
CA LEU A 250 -15.64 13.40 24.99
C LEU A 250 -15.58 11.97 24.44
N LYS A 251 -16.17 11.02 25.18
CA LYS A 251 -16.28 9.62 24.77
C LYS A 251 -16.99 9.45 23.42
N GLU A 252 -18.07 10.19 23.17
CA GLU A 252 -18.78 10.17 21.88
C GLU A 252 -17.84 10.51 20.70
N LEU A 253 -17.03 11.57 20.85
CA LEU A 253 -16.05 11.96 19.84
C LEU A 253 -14.95 10.91 19.67
N LEU A 254 -14.40 10.41 20.78
CA LEU A 254 -13.30 9.45 20.76
C LEU A 254 -13.72 8.06 20.24
N ASP A 255 -14.95 7.64 20.52
CA ASP A 255 -15.52 6.39 19.99
C ASP A 255 -15.69 6.49 18.46
N LEU A 256 -16.25 7.59 17.94
CA LEU A 256 -16.36 7.82 16.50
C LEU A 256 -14.98 7.91 15.83
N HIS A 257 -14.04 8.66 16.43
CA HIS A 257 -12.66 8.76 15.94
C HIS A 257 -12.02 7.40 15.79
N ARG A 258 -12.10 6.53 16.81
CA ARG A 258 -11.51 5.18 16.78
C ARG A 258 -12.06 4.35 15.63
N ASP A 259 -13.36 4.39 15.40
CA ASP A 259 -14.00 3.58 14.37
C ASP A 259 -13.55 4.05 12.97
N VAL A 260 -13.48 5.36 12.74
CA VAL A 260 -13.02 5.93 11.46
C VAL A 260 -11.51 5.79 11.26
N GLU A 261 -10.72 5.92 12.33
CA GLU A 261 -9.27 5.69 12.33
C GLU A 261 -8.95 4.26 11.87
N LYS A 262 -9.67 3.28 12.42
CA LYS A 262 -9.52 1.87 12.02
C LYS A 262 -9.78 1.68 10.52
N GLU A 263 -10.85 2.26 9.99
CA GLU A 263 -11.15 2.22 8.55
C GLU A 263 -10.04 2.86 7.70
N ALA A 264 -9.50 4.00 8.15
CA ALA A 264 -8.41 4.68 7.47
C ALA A 264 -7.14 3.83 7.43
N ILE A 265 -6.79 3.15 8.54
CA ILE A 265 -5.65 2.24 8.58
C ILE A 265 -5.90 1.04 7.65
N ASP A 266 -7.10 0.45 7.63
CA ASP A 266 -7.43 -0.65 6.71
C ASP A 266 -7.26 -0.23 5.23
N ILE A 267 -7.67 1.00 4.89
CA ILE A 267 -7.44 1.58 3.56
C ILE A 267 -5.95 1.67 3.27
N PHE A 268 -5.15 2.21 4.19
CA PHE A 268 -3.70 2.26 4.02
C PHE A 268 -3.11 0.87 3.82
N MET A 269 -3.43 -0.09 4.70
CA MET A 269 -2.90 -1.45 4.66
C MET A 269 -3.19 -2.17 3.34
N LYS A 270 -4.38 -1.92 2.76
CA LYS A 270 -4.79 -2.48 1.46
C LYS A 270 -4.09 -1.86 0.26
N ASN A 271 -3.66 -0.60 0.36
CA ASN A 271 -3.09 0.16 -0.76
C ASN A 271 -1.57 0.39 -0.64
N SER A 272 -0.94 0.01 0.48
CA SER A 272 0.51 0.11 0.69
C SER A 272 1.22 -1.24 0.56
N PHE A 273 2.51 -1.22 0.24
CA PHE A 273 3.37 -2.41 0.24
C PHE A 273 4.83 -2.01 0.46
N LYS A 274 5.66 -2.92 0.99
CA LYS A 274 7.09 -2.70 1.21
C LYS A 274 7.41 -1.37 1.93
N ASP A 275 6.66 -1.09 3.01
CA ASP A 275 6.93 0.05 3.90
C ASP A 275 8.09 -0.31 4.85
N GLU A 276 9.33 -0.13 4.36
CA GLU A 276 10.52 -0.45 5.14
C GLU A 276 10.58 0.43 6.41
N GLU A 277 10.82 -0.20 7.56
CA GLU A 277 10.85 0.46 8.88
C GLU A 277 9.53 1.16 9.32
N ASN A 278 8.43 0.86 8.61
CA ASN A 278 7.09 1.39 8.85
C ASN A 278 7.04 2.94 8.81
N VAL A 279 7.81 3.56 7.91
CA VAL A 279 7.94 5.02 7.81
C VAL A 279 6.60 5.65 7.44
N PHE A 280 5.92 5.13 6.41
CA PHE A 280 4.64 5.68 5.95
C PHE A 280 3.52 5.39 6.94
N GLN A 281 3.54 4.23 7.61
CA GLN A 281 2.59 3.93 8.67
C GLN A 281 2.73 4.88 9.87
N LYS A 282 3.97 5.19 10.31
CA LYS A 282 4.21 6.18 11.38
C LYS A 282 3.77 7.58 10.95
N GLU A 283 4.00 7.94 9.69
CA GLU A 283 3.51 9.20 9.13
C GLU A 283 1.98 9.28 9.18
N LEU A 284 1.29 8.21 8.78
CA LEU A 284 -0.17 8.11 8.87
C LEU A 284 -0.66 8.28 10.31
N ALA A 285 -0.10 7.54 11.26
CA ALA A 285 -0.47 7.63 12.67
C ALA A 285 -0.31 9.06 13.20
N THR A 286 0.83 9.70 12.91
CA THR A 286 1.10 11.10 13.31
C THR A 286 0.06 12.07 12.73
N LYS A 287 -0.35 11.87 11.47
CA LYS A 287 -1.37 12.70 10.83
C LYS A 287 -2.75 12.47 11.43
N LEU A 288 -3.12 11.22 11.74
CA LEU A 288 -4.39 10.89 12.38
C LEU A 288 -4.47 11.44 13.81
N ASP A 289 -3.40 11.32 14.58
CA ASP A 289 -3.28 11.94 15.92
C ASP A 289 -3.51 13.45 15.87
N LYS A 290 -2.83 14.13 14.93
CA LYS A 290 -3.01 15.58 14.75
C LYS A 290 -4.46 15.92 14.38
N LYS A 291 -5.09 15.12 13.51
CA LYS A 291 -6.48 15.34 13.10
C LYS A 291 -7.47 15.10 14.25
N ARG A 292 -7.23 14.11 15.12
CA ARG A 292 -8.00 13.93 16.36
C ARG A 292 -7.91 15.18 17.22
N ASP A 293 -6.71 15.68 17.45
CA ASP A 293 -6.48 16.86 18.30
C ASP A 293 -7.20 18.09 17.72
N GLU A 294 -7.14 18.30 16.39
CA GLU A 294 -7.91 19.34 15.69
C GLU A 294 -9.43 19.22 15.93
N PHE A 295 -10.01 18.01 15.89
CA PHE A 295 -11.44 17.81 16.17
C PHE A 295 -11.78 18.00 17.65
N CYS A 296 -10.89 17.61 18.57
CA CYS A 296 -11.07 17.88 20.00
C CYS A 296 -11.11 19.39 20.28
N ASP A 297 -10.19 20.16 19.70
CA ASP A 297 -10.15 21.62 19.85
C ASP A 297 -11.41 22.29 19.29
N GLN A 298 -11.87 21.84 18.11
CA GLN A 298 -13.13 22.30 17.53
C GLN A 298 -14.34 22.00 18.43
N ASN A 299 -14.37 20.82 19.06
CA ASN A 299 -15.44 20.43 19.97
C ASN A 299 -15.45 21.29 21.25
N VAL A 300 -14.29 21.54 21.83
CA VAL A 300 -14.13 22.44 22.98
C VAL A 300 -14.62 23.85 22.62
N LYS A 301 -14.22 24.38 21.46
CA LYS A 301 -14.65 25.69 20.98
C LYS A 301 -16.17 25.76 20.77
N ALA A 302 -16.75 24.81 20.05
CA ALA A 302 -18.20 24.75 19.81
C ALA A 302 -19.00 24.64 21.11
N SER A 303 -18.48 23.89 22.08
CA SER A 303 -19.07 23.78 23.42
C SER A 303 -19.01 25.11 24.17
N SER A 304 -17.86 25.78 24.17
CA SER A 304 -17.69 27.09 24.81
C SER A 304 -18.63 28.15 24.23
N GLU A 305 -18.74 28.23 22.90
CA GLU A 305 -19.63 29.15 22.20
C GLU A 305 -21.10 28.90 22.55
N ARG A 306 -21.53 27.62 22.53
CA ARG A 306 -22.90 27.24 22.89
C ARG A 306 -23.22 27.52 24.35
N CYS A 307 -22.34 27.13 25.28
CA CYS A 307 -22.52 27.38 26.71
C CYS A 307 -22.61 28.88 27.01
N SER A 308 -21.72 29.69 26.41
CA SER A 308 -21.74 31.14 26.56
C SER A 308 -23.04 31.77 26.06
N ALA A 309 -23.58 31.27 24.94
CA ALA A 309 -24.87 31.71 24.42
C ALA A 309 -26.03 31.33 25.38
N LEU A 310 -26.03 30.09 25.89
CA LEU A 310 -27.01 29.62 26.86
C LEU A 310 -26.96 30.39 28.18
N ILE A 311 -25.77 30.74 28.68
CA ILE A 311 -25.63 31.57 29.88
C ILE A 311 -26.32 32.92 29.66
N LYS A 312 -26.07 33.59 28.53
CA LYS A 312 -26.71 34.87 28.20
C LYS A 312 -28.23 34.74 28.12
N GLU A 313 -28.72 33.70 27.45
CA GLU A 313 -30.16 33.47 27.28
C GLU A 313 -30.86 33.14 28.60
N ILE A 314 -30.32 32.19 29.36
CA ILE A 314 -30.95 31.63 30.56
C ILE A 314 -30.84 32.60 31.73
N PHE A 315 -29.70 33.29 31.90
CA PHE A 315 -29.46 34.15 33.05
C PHE A 315 -29.79 35.63 32.83
N SER A 316 -30.10 36.07 31.60
CA SER A 316 -30.54 37.45 31.33
C SER A 316 -31.67 37.94 32.25
N PRO A 317 -32.73 37.15 32.56
CA PRO A 317 -33.77 37.58 33.48
C PRO A 317 -33.26 37.88 34.90
N LEU A 318 -32.26 37.13 35.37
CA LEU A 318 -31.64 37.37 36.67
C LEU A 318 -30.86 38.69 36.66
N GLU A 319 -30.06 38.91 35.61
CA GLU A 319 -29.27 40.14 35.45
C GLU A 319 -30.14 41.39 35.36
N GLU A 320 -31.25 41.32 34.61
CA GLU A 320 -32.18 42.45 34.52
C GLU A 320 -32.95 42.67 35.83
N GLY A 321 -33.33 41.61 36.54
CA GLY A 321 -33.91 41.73 37.88
C GLY A 321 -32.97 42.43 38.86
N VAL A 322 -31.66 42.14 38.80
CA VAL A 322 -30.65 42.85 39.61
C VAL A 322 -30.57 44.32 39.21
N LYS A 323 -30.46 44.64 37.92
CA LYS A 323 -30.36 46.03 37.44
C LYS A 323 -31.58 46.88 37.80
N GLN A 324 -32.77 46.27 37.81
CA GLN A 324 -34.02 46.93 38.19
C GLN A 324 -34.21 47.04 39.72
N GLY A 325 -33.27 46.54 40.52
CA GLY A 325 -33.34 46.57 41.98
C GLY A 325 -34.42 45.65 42.55
N LEU A 326 -34.83 44.61 41.82
CA LEU A 326 -35.86 43.64 42.26
C LEU A 326 -35.45 42.96 43.57
N TYR A 327 -34.15 42.66 43.71
CA TYR A 327 -33.57 41.96 44.85
C TYR A 327 -33.02 42.90 45.93
N SER A 328 -32.98 44.22 45.70
CA SER A 328 -32.47 45.22 46.67
C SER A 328 -33.54 45.67 47.67
N LYS A 329 -34.35 44.71 48.15
CA LYS A 329 -35.47 44.92 49.08
C LYS A 329 -35.34 43.97 50.27
N SER A 330 -36.10 44.23 51.33
CA SER A 330 -36.18 43.36 52.51
C SER A 330 -36.61 41.94 52.09
N GLY A 331 -35.79 40.92 52.36
CA GLY A 331 -36.00 39.53 51.95
C GLY A 331 -35.56 39.19 50.52
N GLY A 332 -34.97 40.15 49.81
CA GLY A 332 -34.57 40.00 48.41
C GLY A 332 -33.43 39.01 48.17
N TYR A 333 -32.59 38.72 49.18
CA TYR A 333 -31.51 37.75 49.02
C TYR A 333 -32.01 36.32 48.79
N ARG A 334 -33.06 35.90 49.52
CA ARG A 334 -33.68 34.57 49.34
C ARG A 334 -34.23 34.41 47.93
N LEU A 335 -34.97 35.42 47.44
CA LEU A 335 -35.51 35.44 46.09
C LEU A 335 -34.40 35.37 45.01
N TYR A 336 -33.28 36.06 45.24
CA TYR A 336 -32.13 36.02 44.35
C TYR A 336 -31.52 34.62 44.27
N VAL A 337 -31.31 33.97 45.42
CA VAL A 337 -30.74 32.61 45.50
C VAL A 337 -31.67 31.59 44.84
N GLU A 338 -32.97 31.63 45.15
CA GLU A 338 -33.97 30.74 44.54
C GLU A 338 -33.99 30.88 43.02
N LYS A 339 -34.02 32.13 42.51
CA LYS A 339 -34.01 32.35 41.07
C LYS A 339 -32.70 31.90 40.42
N LYS A 340 -31.56 32.15 41.06
CA LYS A 340 -30.26 31.68 40.59
C LYS A 340 -30.23 30.15 40.46
N GLU A 341 -30.76 29.42 41.44
CA GLU A 341 -30.76 27.95 41.43
C GLU A 341 -31.75 27.38 40.40
N GLU A 342 -32.93 27.97 40.24
CA GLU A 342 -33.88 27.62 39.17
C GLU A 342 -33.22 27.70 37.79
N LEU A 343 -32.52 28.79 37.52
CA LEU A 343 -31.84 29.02 36.24
C LEU A 343 -30.63 28.10 36.04
N LYS A 344 -29.91 27.79 37.12
CA LYS A 344 -28.83 26.79 37.10
C LYS A 344 -29.35 25.41 36.73
N ILE A 345 -30.48 24.97 37.32
CA ILE A 345 -31.13 23.70 36.96
C ILE A 345 -31.51 23.71 35.48
N LYS A 346 -32.16 24.78 35.00
CA LYS A 346 -32.52 24.93 33.58
C LYS A 346 -31.31 24.81 32.64
N TYR A 347 -30.17 25.41 33.01
CA TYR A 347 -28.93 25.27 32.26
C TYR A 347 -28.42 23.83 32.27
N LEU A 348 -28.39 23.17 33.43
CA LEU A 348 -27.93 21.79 33.57
C LEU A 348 -28.80 20.79 32.78
N GLU A 349 -30.11 21.01 32.70
CA GLU A 349 -31.04 20.17 31.93
C GLU A 349 -30.97 20.38 30.41
N THR A 350 -30.37 21.49 29.94
CA THR A 350 -30.27 21.76 28.50
C THR A 350 -29.33 20.76 27.81
N PRO A 351 -29.74 20.03 26.76
CA PRO A 351 -28.88 19.03 26.11
C PRO A 351 -27.78 19.66 25.23
N ARG A 352 -26.78 18.84 24.90
CA ARG A 352 -25.66 19.10 23.97
C ARG A 352 -24.86 20.33 24.30
N LYS A 353 -24.62 20.61 25.58
CA LYS A 353 -23.73 21.72 25.98
C LYS A 353 -22.27 21.40 25.66
N GLY A 354 -21.90 20.13 25.79
CA GLY A 354 -20.55 19.62 25.58
C GLY A 354 -19.60 19.87 26.73
N LEU A 355 -18.30 19.72 26.44
CA LEU A 355 -17.23 19.58 27.43
C LEU A 355 -17.00 20.82 28.31
N GLN A 356 -17.44 22.00 27.87
CA GLN A 356 -17.24 23.28 28.55
C GLN A 356 -18.41 23.68 29.44
N ALA A 357 -19.42 22.80 29.61
CA ALA A 357 -20.65 23.14 30.33
C ALA A 357 -20.43 23.61 31.77
N GLU A 358 -19.66 22.85 32.56
CA GLU A 358 -19.39 23.17 33.97
C GLU A 358 -18.46 24.37 34.09
N GLU A 359 -17.35 24.39 33.33
CA GLU A 359 -16.35 25.47 33.37
C GLU A 359 -16.95 26.85 33.09
N ILE A 360 -17.73 26.99 32.01
CA ILE A 360 -18.37 28.25 31.63
C ILE A 360 -19.43 28.68 32.65
N LEU A 361 -20.19 27.73 33.21
CA LEU A 361 -21.17 28.03 34.26
C LEU A 361 -20.47 28.56 35.51
N GLN A 362 -19.38 27.92 35.94
CA GLN A 362 -18.64 28.34 37.13
C GLN A 362 -17.94 29.68 36.93
N GLU A 363 -17.36 29.95 35.76
CA GLU A 363 -16.80 31.26 35.45
C GLU A 363 -17.87 32.36 35.51
N TYR A 364 -19.05 32.10 34.95
CA TYR A 364 -20.19 33.01 35.06
C TYR A 364 -20.60 33.23 36.52
N LEU A 365 -20.83 32.17 37.29
CA LEU A 365 -21.28 32.28 38.70
C LEU A 365 -20.25 33.04 39.55
N LYS A 366 -18.96 32.77 39.36
CA LYS A 366 -17.87 33.49 40.01
C LYS A 366 -17.88 34.98 39.67
N SER A 367 -18.14 35.33 38.41
CA SER A 367 -18.27 36.74 38.00
C SER A 367 -19.44 37.48 38.68
N LYS A 368 -20.42 36.76 39.23
CA LYS A 368 -21.59 37.31 39.93
C LYS A 368 -21.51 37.22 41.45
N GLU A 369 -20.41 36.74 42.02
CA GLU A 369 -20.25 36.61 43.49
C GLU A 369 -20.40 37.96 44.20
N SER A 370 -19.73 39.01 43.71
CA SER A 370 -19.79 40.36 44.31
C SER A 370 -21.20 40.96 44.28
N VAL A 371 -21.98 40.65 43.24
CA VAL A 371 -23.39 41.06 43.14
C VAL A 371 -24.22 40.35 44.19
N GLY A 372 -24.03 39.04 44.35
CA GLY A 372 -24.71 38.26 45.38
C GLY A 372 -24.36 38.73 46.80
N GLU A 373 -23.09 39.05 47.04
CA GLU A 373 -22.61 39.58 48.32
C GLU A 373 -23.23 40.97 48.62
N ALA A 374 -23.30 41.86 47.63
CA ALA A 374 -23.94 43.16 47.80
C ALA A 374 -25.44 43.04 48.16
N ILE A 375 -26.16 42.11 47.53
CA ILE A 375 -27.57 41.84 47.84
C ILE A 375 -27.70 41.27 49.27
N LEU A 376 -26.82 40.34 49.66
CA LEU A 376 -26.79 39.76 51.00
C LEU A 376 -26.58 40.82 52.09
N GLN A 377 -25.64 41.74 51.87
CA GLN A 377 -25.34 42.80 52.82
C GLN A 377 -26.49 43.80 52.96
N THR A 378 -27.20 44.09 51.86
CA THR A 378 -28.32 45.04 51.84
C THR A 378 -29.60 44.49 52.49
N ASP A 379 -29.76 43.16 52.57
CA ASP A 379 -30.96 42.55 53.14
C ASP A 379 -31.04 42.78 54.67
N GLN A 380 -32.14 43.38 55.11
CA GLN A 380 -32.40 43.72 56.52
C GLN A 380 -33.13 42.61 57.27
N THR A 381 -33.64 41.59 56.58
CA THR A 381 -34.34 40.45 57.20
C THR A 381 -33.40 39.41 57.80
N LEU A 382 -32.13 39.45 57.43
CA LEU A 382 -31.09 38.51 57.87
C LEU A 382 -30.22 39.15 58.95
N SER A 383 -30.00 38.40 60.03
CA SER A 383 -29.04 38.76 61.08
C SER A 383 -27.60 38.63 60.57
N GLU A 384 -26.67 39.32 61.24
CA GLU A 384 -25.24 39.25 60.89
C GLU A 384 -24.68 37.82 60.93
N LYS A 385 -25.17 37.00 61.87
CA LYS A 385 -24.81 35.58 61.95
C LYS A 385 -25.31 34.78 60.75
N GLU A 386 -26.54 35.03 60.30
CA GLU A 386 -27.10 34.37 59.11
C GLU A 386 -26.34 34.78 57.84
N LYS A 387 -25.94 36.06 57.72
CA LYS A 387 -25.10 36.53 56.62
C LYS A 387 -23.73 35.83 56.60
N GLN A 388 -23.09 35.67 57.76
CA GLN A 388 -21.81 34.94 57.85
C GLN A 388 -21.94 33.46 57.48
N ILE A 389 -23.01 32.79 57.94
CA ILE A 389 -23.30 31.39 57.57
C ILE A 389 -23.44 31.26 56.05
N GLU A 390 -24.12 32.22 55.42
CA GLU A 390 -24.34 32.21 53.98
C GLU A 390 -23.05 32.45 53.18
N VAL A 391 -22.18 33.37 53.61
CA VAL A 391 -20.86 33.58 52.99
C VAL A 391 -20.03 32.29 53.03
N GLU A 392 -20.00 31.59 54.18
CA GLU A 392 -19.30 30.32 54.30
C GLU A 392 -19.95 29.21 53.45
N ARG A 393 -21.29 29.19 53.31
CA ARG A 393 -21.99 28.28 52.40
C ARG A 393 -21.57 28.49 50.95
N VAL A 394 -21.57 29.74 50.47
CA VAL A 394 -21.16 30.08 49.10
C VAL A 394 -19.69 29.72 48.86
N ARG A 395 -18.80 29.96 49.84
CA ARG A 395 -17.39 29.51 49.76
C ARG A 395 -17.27 27.99 49.66
N ALA A 396 -18.05 27.24 50.43
CA ALA A 396 -18.06 25.79 50.37
C ALA A 396 -18.57 25.27 49.01
N GLU A 397 -19.64 25.89 48.45
CA GLU A 397 -20.15 25.57 47.11
C GLU A 397 -19.10 25.85 46.01
N ALA A 398 -18.41 26.98 46.08
CA ALA A 398 -17.34 27.32 45.14
C ALA A 398 -16.16 26.33 45.23
N ALA A 399 -15.79 25.89 46.43
CA ALA A 399 -14.77 24.87 46.63
C ALA A 399 -15.19 23.49 46.07
N GLN A 400 -16.45 23.10 46.27
CA GLN A 400 -17.00 21.87 45.69
C GLN A 400 -17.04 21.92 44.16
N ALA A 401 -17.42 23.05 43.57
CA ALA A 401 -17.40 23.26 42.13
C ALA A 401 -15.97 23.17 41.55
N ALA A 402 -14.99 23.79 42.21
CA ALA A 402 -13.59 23.71 41.81
C ALA A 402 -13.07 22.26 41.87
N ALA A 403 -13.46 21.49 42.90
CA ALA A 403 -13.12 20.07 43.00
C ALA A 403 -13.73 19.24 41.86
N LYS A 404 -15.01 19.49 41.52
CA LYS A 404 -15.71 18.83 40.41
C LYS A 404 -15.05 19.13 39.06
N MET A 405 -14.64 20.39 38.82
CA MET A 405 -13.91 20.76 37.61
C MET A 405 -12.56 20.02 37.49
N LEU A 406 -11.83 19.88 38.59
CA LEU A 406 -10.57 19.14 38.62
C LEU A 406 -10.79 17.65 38.32
N GLU A 407 -11.83 17.05 38.89
CA GLU A 407 -12.22 15.65 38.64
C GLU A 407 -12.58 15.45 37.16
N GLU A 408 -13.39 16.34 36.57
CA GLU A 408 -13.72 16.27 35.14
C GLU A 408 -12.49 16.40 34.24
N MET A 409 -11.55 17.28 34.58
CA MET A 409 -10.28 17.42 33.85
C MET A 409 -9.45 16.13 33.92
N GLN A 410 -9.39 15.49 35.08
CA GLN A 410 -8.71 14.19 35.26
C GLN A 410 -9.37 13.10 34.41
N ILE A 411 -10.71 13.01 34.43
CA ILE A 411 -11.47 12.04 33.62
C ILE A 411 -11.20 12.26 32.12
N ARG A 412 -11.20 13.52 31.65
CA ARG A 412 -10.89 13.83 30.23
C ARG A 412 -9.48 13.40 29.85
N ASN A 413 -8.48 13.72 30.68
CA ASN A 413 -7.10 13.31 30.44
C ASN A 413 -6.96 11.78 30.39
N GLN A 414 -7.63 11.08 31.31
CA GLN A 414 -7.66 9.62 31.33
C GLN A 414 -8.29 9.04 30.06
N GLN A 415 -9.41 9.59 29.59
CA GLN A 415 -10.07 9.15 28.36
C GLN A 415 -9.18 9.33 27.11
N ILE A 416 -8.44 10.45 27.03
CA ILE A 416 -7.49 10.68 25.93
C ILE A 416 -6.34 9.67 25.98
N MET A 417 -5.78 9.41 27.16
CA MET A 417 -4.71 8.43 27.33
C MET A 417 -5.15 7.01 26.96
N GLU A 418 -6.36 6.60 27.38
CA GLU A 418 -6.94 5.31 27.00
C GLU A 418 -7.20 5.21 25.50
N GLN A 419 -7.62 6.29 24.85
CA GLN A 419 -7.81 6.29 23.40
C GLN A 419 -6.47 6.15 22.67
N LYS A 420 -5.43 6.89 23.08
CA LYS A 420 -4.09 6.77 22.51
C LYS A 420 -3.55 5.34 22.60
N GLU A 421 -3.73 4.69 23.75
CA GLU A 421 -3.34 3.29 23.93
C GLU A 421 -4.12 2.36 23.00
N LYS A 422 -5.45 2.54 22.87
CA LYS A 422 -6.27 1.73 21.96
C LYS A 422 -5.89 1.91 20.49
N SER A 423 -5.63 3.15 20.06
CA SER A 423 -5.15 3.46 18.70
C SER A 423 -3.81 2.77 18.45
N TYR A 424 -2.86 2.88 19.38
CA TYR A 424 -1.57 2.21 19.29
C TYR A 424 -1.70 0.68 19.17
N GLN A 425 -2.55 0.06 20.01
CA GLN A 425 -2.82 -1.38 19.95
C GLN A 425 -3.44 -1.81 18.62
N GLU A 426 -4.38 -1.02 18.08
CA GLU A 426 -5.01 -1.29 16.77
C GLU A 426 -3.98 -1.20 15.64
N HIS A 427 -3.14 -0.18 15.64
CA HIS A 427 -2.04 -0.02 14.69
C HIS A 427 -1.07 -1.21 14.73
N VAL A 428 -0.68 -1.66 15.92
CA VAL A 428 0.18 -2.83 16.11
C VAL A 428 -0.50 -4.10 15.60
N ARG A 429 -1.79 -4.28 15.88
CA ARG A 429 -2.57 -5.45 15.43
C ARG A 429 -2.66 -5.53 13.91
N GLN A 430 -3.09 -4.46 13.24
CA GLN A 430 -3.22 -4.42 11.78
C GLN A 430 -1.86 -4.57 11.09
N LEU A 431 -0.78 -4.04 11.69
CA LEU A 431 0.57 -4.27 11.21
C LEU A 431 0.98 -5.75 11.32
N ALA A 432 0.73 -6.37 12.47
CA ALA A 432 1.05 -7.78 12.68
C ALA A 432 0.32 -8.68 11.66
N GLU A 433 -0.98 -8.43 11.43
CA GLU A 433 -1.76 -9.16 10.42
C GLU A 433 -1.20 -8.99 9.01
N LYS A 434 -0.82 -7.76 8.63
CA LYS A 434 -0.20 -7.49 7.33
C LYS A 434 1.15 -8.19 7.19
N MET A 435 2.01 -8.11 8.22
CA MET A 435 3.31 -8.77 8.22
C MET A 435 3.20 -10.28 8.10
N GLU A 436 2.22 -10.91 8.76
CA GLU A 436 1.96 -12.34 8.61
C GLU A 436 1.53 -12.70 7.18
N LYS A 437 0.65 -11.91 6.58
CA LYS A 437 0.20 -12.11 5.20
C LYS A 437 1.33 -11.95 4.19
N ASP A 438 2.13 -10.90 4.31
CA ASP A 438 3.29 -10.64 3.43
C ASP A 438 4.34 -11.75 3.60
N ARG A 439 4.54 -12.24 4.82
CA ARG A 439 5.44 -13.37 5.10
C ARG A 439 4.93 -14.67 4.50
N ALA A 440 3.63 -14.96 4.60
CA ALA A 440 3.04 -16.16 3.99
C ALA A 440 3.22 -16.15 2.47
N GLN A 441 2.97 -15.01 1.83
CA GLN A 441 3.22 -14.84 0.39
C GLN A 441 4.70 -15.00 0.03
N MET A 442 5.59 -14.39 0.80
CA MET A 442 7.04 -14.52 0.58
C MET A 442 7.50 -15.98 0.70
N LEU A 443 6.99 -16.72 1.69
CA LEU A 443 7.30 -18.14 1.86
C LEU A 443 6.80 -18.96 0.66
N GLU A 444 5.58 -18.71 0.19
CA GLU A 444 5.03 -19.38 -1.00
C GLU A 444 5.89 -19.11 -2.26
N GLU A 445 6.35 -17.87 -2.46
CA GLU A 445 7.26 -17.50 -3.54
C GLU A 445 8.61 -18.21 -3.43
N GLN A 446 9.17 -18.29 -2.21
CA GLN A 446 10.43 -18.97 -1.95
C GLN A 446 10.32 -20.49 -2.15
N GLU A 447 9.21 -21.11 -1.74
CA GLU A 447 8.93 -22.53 -1.95
C GLU A 447 8.79 -22.87 -3.44
N ARG A 448 8.06 -22.05 -4.21
CA ARG A 448 7.98 -22.20 -5.67
C ARG A 448 9.35 -22.09 -6.34
N THR A 449 10.17 -21.13 -5.90
CA THR A 449 11.53 -20.94 -6.41
C THR A 449 12.42 -22.14 -6.07
N MET A 450 12.29 -22.68 -4.86
CA MET A 450 13.02 -23.85 -4.41
C MET A 450 12.68 -25.10 -5.25
N ALA A 451 11.39 -25.35 -5.50
CA ALA A 451 10.95 -26.47 -6.31
C ALA A 451 11.54 -26.42 -7.73
N LEU A 452 11.58 -25.23 -8.35
CA LEU A 452 12.17 -25.02 -9.67
C LEU A 452 13.69 -25.26 -9.66
N LYS A 453 14.41 -24.80 -8.63
CA LYS A 453 15.85 -25.05 -8.50
C LYS A 453 16.16 -26.53 -8.27
N LEU A 454 15.38 -27.24 -7.46
CA LEU A 454 15.54 -28.68 -7.24
C LEU A 454 15.28 -29.49 -8.52
N GLN A 455 14.27 -29.11 -9.30
CA GLN A 455 14.01 -29.73 -10.60
C GLN A 455 15.18 -29.56 -11.57
N GLU A 456 15.77 -28.36 -11.62
CA GLU A 456 16.94 -28.11 -12.47
C GLU A 456 18.19 -28.84 -11.96
N GLN A 457 18.35 -28.94 -10.64
CA GLN A 457 19.42 -29.72 -10.02
C GLN A 457 19.38 -31.19 -10.44
N ALA A 458 18.20 -31.81 -10.39
CA ALA A 458 18.01 -33.20 -10.82
C ALA A 458 18.43 -33.40 -12.29
N ARG A 459 18.12 -32.45 -13.18
CA ARG A 459 18.54 -32.49 -14.58
C ARG A 459 20.05 -32.37 -14.76
N LEU A 460 20.69 -31.41 -14.06
CA LEU A 460 22.14 -31.24 -14.14
C LEU A 460 22.89 -32.49 -13.67
N ILE A 461 22.36 -33.19 -12.67
CA ILE A 461 22.90 -34.48 -12.20
C ILE A 461 22.75 -35.55 -13.30
N GLN A 462 21.56 -35.70 -13.87
CA GLN A 462 21.30 -36.67 -14.94
C GLN A 462 22.19 -36.43 -16.18
N GLU A 463 22.48 -35.16 -16.48
CA GLU A 463 23.29 -34.73 -17.63
C GLU A 463 24.81 -34.69 -17.33
N GLY A 464 25.24 -34.95 -16.09
CA GLY A 464 26.67 -35.03 -15.73
C GLY A 464 27.37 -33.69 -15.44
N PHE A 465 26.63 -32.60 -15.24
CA PHE A 465 27.18 -31.24 -15.02
C PHE A 465 27.51 -30.96 -13.55
N GLN A 466 28.59 -31.58 -13.04
CA GLN A 466 28.96 -31.51 -11.62
C GLN A 466 29.25 -30.09 -11.10
N GLU A 467 29.96 -29.25 -11.86
CA GLU A 467 30.33 -27.90 -11.41
C GLU A 467 29.12 -26.95 -11.34
N GLU A 468 28.24 -26.99 -12.34
CA GLU A 468 27.01 -26.19 -12.33
C GLU A 468 26.02 -26.70 -11.26
N ASN A 469 25.96 -28.02 -11.04
CA ASN A 469 25.22 -28.59 -9.93
C ASN A 469 25.76 -28.08 -8.58
N ARG A 470 27.08 -28.03 -8.38
CA ARG A 470 27.70 -27.49 -7.15
C ARG A 470 27.30 -26.04 -6.90
N ARG A 471 27.32 -25.20 -7.94
CA ARG A 471 26.89 -23.79 -7.86
C ARG A 471 25.41 -23.68 -7.50
N LEU A 472 24.54 -24.45 -8.18
CA LEU A 472 23.11 -24.45 -7.90
C LEU A 472 22.79 -24.99 -6.50
N HIS A 473 23.54 -25.98 -6.02
CA HIS A 473 23.43 -26.51 -4.66
C HIS A 473 23.73 -25.42 -3.62
N ASN A 474 24.78 -24.62 -3.83
CA ASN A 474 25.08 -23.48 -2.96
C ASN A 474 23.96 -22.44 -2.96
N GLU A 475 23.35 -22.16 -4.12
CA GLU A 475 22.18 -21.27 -4.19
C GLU A 475 20.97 -21.83 -3.43
N ILE A 476 20.72 -23.14 -3.52
CA ILE A 476 19.64 -23.83 -2.77
C ILE A 476 19.90 -23.74 -1.27
N GLN A 477 21.13 -24.02 -0.81
CA GLN A 477 21.48 -23.90 0.61
C GLN A 477 21.30 -22.48 1.14
N ASN A 478 21.71 -21.47 0.35
CA ASN A 478 21.51 -20.07 0.72
C ASN A 478 20.02 -19.69 0.81
N LEU A 479 19.20 -20.18 -0.12
CA LEU A 479 17.75 -19.99 -0.09
C LEU A 479 17.12 -20.69 1.13
N GLN A 480 17.54 -21.92 1.44
CA GLN A 480 17.08 -22.65 2.64
C GLN A 480 17.44 -21.91 3.93
N LYS A 481 18.65 -21.34 4.03
CA LYS A 481 19.06 -20.52 5.18
C LYS A 481 18.17 -19.29 5.32
N LYS A 482 17.86 -18.59 4.22
CA LYS A 482 16.94 -17.43 4.21
C LYS A 482 15.52 -17.82 4.66
N MET A 483 14.99 -18.92 4.13
CA MET A 483 13.69 -19.45 4.54
C MET A 483 13.65 -19.82 6.03
N LYS A 484 14.71 -20.47 6.54
CA LYS A 484 14.81 -20.81 7.97
C LYS A 484 14.89 -19.56 8.84
N LYS A 485 15.61 -18.51 8.42
CA LYS A 485 15.68 -17.22 9.13
C LYS A 485 14.30 -16.55 9.19
N SER A 486 13.63 -16.44 8.04
CA SER A 486 12.27 -15.90 7.94
C SER A 486 11.26 -16.70 8.78
N LYS A 487 11.45 -18.02 8.95
CA LYS A 487 10.64 -18.84 9.86
C LYS A 487 10.93 -18.61 11.35
N LYS A 488 12.15 -18.20 11.73
CA LYS A 488 12.61 -18.05 13.12
C LYS A 488 12.36 -16.68 13.74
N GLU A 489 12.28 -15.61 12.95
CA GLU A 489 11.93 -14.25 13.41
C GLU A 489 10.44 -14.14 13.83
N CYS A 490 9.82 -15.26 14.21
CA CYS A 490 8.40 -15.42 14.55
C CYS A 490 8.10 -15.23 16.04
N PHE A 491 9.10 -15.05 16.88
CA PHE A 491 8.89 -14.75 18.29
C PHE A 491 9.21 -13.27 18.48
N LEU A 492 8.20 -12.42 18.31
CA LEU A 492 8.23 -11.10 18.93
C LEU A 492 8.12 -11.34 20.44
N SER A 493 9.28 -11.44 21.08
CA SER A 493 9.49 -11.10 22.49
C SER A 493 9.74 -9.61 22.59
#